data_AF-A0A1B8UNY0-F1
#
_entry.id   AF-A0A1B8UNY0-F1
#
_cell.length_a   1.000
_cell.length_b   1.000
_cell.length_c   1.000
_cell.angle_alpha   90.00
_cell.angle_beta   90.00
_cell.angle_gamma   90.00
#
_symmetry.space_group_name_H-M   'P 1'
#
loop_
_entity.id
_entity.type
_entity.pdbx_description
1 polymer ?
#
loop_
_entity_poly.entity_id
_entity_poly.type
_entity_poly.pdbx_seq_one_letter_code
_entity_poly.pdbx_strand_id
1 'polypeptide(L)'
;MFEFITHYYNAVPFRSLSALSITEAMKVMEELCDDTPIYERFKEPVQYWENRLEAENWLRNRFKEKGGVPKDKYPFYSVLGTADWIENYASSTGLNVNFLRIPLSIFSEKDVSFTLPDSMVSFWMGRDKPEEYYNAKYHGQVFILSEVKSMMTTDIMNNLESMIPKGTIPYVEAQIWNHEIAMNFYNNQMLNLK
;
A
#
# COMPACT_ATOMS: atom_id res chain seq x y z
N MET A 1 16.92 9.64 5.40
CA MET A 1 16.11 8.55 6.00
C MET A 1 14.64 8.90 5.75
N PHE A 2 13.77 7.93 5.52
CA PHE A 2 12.35 8.20 5.23
C PHE A 2 11.62 8.61 6.51
N GLU A 3 10.99 9.79 6.50
CA GLU A 3 10.36 10.39 7.68
C GLU A 3 8.82 10.33 7.65
N PHE A 4 8.22 9.96 6.52
CA PHE A 4 6.78 9.93 6.34
C PHE A 4 6.34 8.81 5.38
N ILE A 5 5.06 8.52 5.42
CA ILE A 5 4.33 7.75 4.40
C ILE A 5 3.32 8.67 3.72
N THR A 6 3.03 8.41 2.45
CA THR A 6 2.05 9.17 1.67
C THR A 6 0.84 8.29 1.35
N HIS A 7 -0.33 8.70 1.84
CA HIS A 7 -1.60 8.13 1.43
C HIS A 7 -2.12 8.90 0.20
N TYR A 8 -2.12 8.24 -0.97
CA TYR A 8 -2.70 8.78 -2.20
C TYR A 8 -4.18 8.41 -2.28
N TYR A 9 -5.04 9.38 -2.59
CA TYR A 9 -6.48 9.20 -2.68
C TYR A 9 -7.11 10.15 -3.70
N ASN A 10 -8.33 9.87 -4.15
CA ASN A 10 -9.09 10.78 -5.01
C ASN A 10 -9.88 11.78 -4.16
N ALA A 11 -11.18 11.54 -3.91
CA ALA A 11 -12.03 12.53 -3.23
C ALA A 11 -11.99 12.47 -1.70
N VAL A 12 -12.05 11.26 -1.12
CA VAL A 12 -12.12 11.05 0.34
C VAL A 12 -11.02 10.07 0.75
N PRO A 13 -10.15 10.42 1.72
CA PRO A 13 -9.07 9.53 2.14
C PRO A 13 -9.60 8.32 2.91
N PHE A 14 -8.76 7.31 3.05
CA PHE A 14 -8.97 6.12 3.90
C PHE A 14 -10.21 5.28 3.57
N ARG A 15 -10.66 5.33 2.31
CA ARG A 15 -11.64 4.37 1.79
C ARG A 15 -10.94 3.09 1.35
N SER A 16 -11.52 1.95 1.69
CA SER A 16 -11.01 0.63 1.34
C SER A 16 -12.13 -0.24 0.80
N LEU A 17 -11.84 -1.02 -0.24
CA LEU A 17 -12.76 -2.06 -0.71
C LEU A 17 -13.05 -3.06 0.41
N SER A 18 -12.08 -3.39 1.26
CA SER A 18 -12.24 -4.33 2.38
C SER A 18 -13.17 -3.85 3.50
N ALA A 19 -13.60 -2.58 3.46
CA ALA A 19 -14.62 -2.05 4.34
C ALA A 19 -16.05 -2.37 3.88
N LEU A 20 -16.22 -2.79 2.62
CA LEU A 20 -17.50 -2.97 1.96
C LEU A 20 -17.96 -4.42 2.01
N SER A 21 -19.26 -4.65 1.84
CA SER A 21 -19.76 -5.97 1.45
C SER A 21 -19.27 -6.34 0.05
N ILE A 22 -19.21 -7.62 -0.28
CA ILE A 22 -18.81 -8.07 -1.63
C ILE A 22 -19.66 -7.41 -2.73
N THR A 23 -20.99 -7.28 -2.51
CA THR A 23 -21.89 -6.65 -3.48
C THR A 23 -21.59 -5.18 -3.70
N GLU A 24 -21.25 -4.43 -2.65
CA GLU A 24 -20.86 -3.02 -2.75
C GLU A 24 -19.48 -2.88 -3.38
N ALA A 25 -18.53 -3.74 -3.02
CA ALA A 25 -17.19 -3.74 -3.59
C ALA A 25 -17.20 -4.04 -5.09
N MET A 26 -18.04 -4.97 -5.56
CA MET A 26 -18.21 -5.24 -6.99
C MET A 26 -18.67 -3.99 -7.74
N LYS A 27 -19.71 -3.30 -7.24
CA LYS A 27 -20.21 -2.06 -7.86
C LYS A 27 -19.13 -0.99 -7.95
N VAL A 28 -18.37 -0.79 -6.87
CA VAL A 28 -17.28 0.20 -6.85
C VAL A 28 -16.19 -0.17 -7.85
N MET A 29 -15.82 -1.45 -7.95
CA MET A 29 -14.81 -1.89 -8.91
C MET A 29 -15.29 -1.77 -10.36
N GLU A 30 -16.56 -2.09 -10.64
CA GLU A 30 -17.19 -1.90 -11.96
C GLU A 30 -17.20 -0.42 -12.36
N GLU A 31 -17.52 0.49 -11.42
CA GLU A 31 -17.53 1.94 -11.66
C GLU A 31 -16.12 2.52 -11.88
N LEU A 32 -15.11 1.95 -11.23
CA LEU A 32 -13.72 2.40 -11.33
C LEU A 32 -12.97 1.78 -12.51
N CYS A 33 -13.39 0.61 -13.00
CA CYS A 33 -12.67 -0.17 -13.99
C CYS A 33 -12.48 0.61 -15.31
N ASP A 34 -11.23 0.75 -15.73
CA ASP A 34 -10.85 1.31 -17.02
C ASP A 34 -9.56 0.67 -17.55
N ASP A 35 -8.99 1.21 -18.63
CA ASP A 35 -7.74 0.73 -19.24
C ASP A 35 -6.48 1.46 -18.70
N THR A 36 -6.60 2.23 -17.63
CA THR A 36 -5.45 2.86 -16.98
C THR A 36 -4.70 1.85 -16.12
N PRO A 37 -3.37 1.97 -15.94
CA PRO A 37 -2.61 1.03 -15.11
C PRO A 37 -3.06 1.01 -13.63
N ILE A 38 -3.79 2.04 -13.17
CA ILE A 38 -4.29 2.12 -11.78
C ILE A 38 -5.60 1.31 -11.62
N TYR A 39 -6.47 1.29 -12.63
CA TYR A 39 -7.80 0.68 -12.51
C TYR A 39 -8.04 -0.54 -13.41
N GLU A 40 -7.11 -0.88 -14.31
CA GLU A 40 -7.23 -2.10 -15.14
C GLU A 40 -7.29 -3.40 -14.31
N ARG A 41 -6.75 -3.36 -13.09
CA ARG A 41 -6.85 -4.46 -12.11
C ARG A 41 -8.30 -4.83 -11.73
N PHE A 42 -9.28 -3.98 -12.03
CA PHE A 42 -10.69 -4.24 -11.77
C PHE A 42 -11.43 -4.92 -12.93
N LYS A 43 -10.74 -5.26 -14.02
CA LYS A 43 -11.31 -6.05 -15.14
C LYS A 43 -11.79 -7.44 -14.70
N GLU A 44 -11.16 -8.02 -13.68
CA GLU A 44 -11.52 -9.29 -13.06
C GLU A 44 -11.88 -9.08 -11.58
N PRO A 45 -13.02 -8.43 -11.26
CA PRO A 45 -13.27 -7.87 -9.93
C PRO A 45 -13.45 -8.94 -8.84
N VAL A 46 -14.03 -10.09 -9.18
CA VAL A 46 -14.16 -11.23 -8.24
C VAL A 46 -12.79 -11.78 -7.87
N GLN A 47 -11.93 -12.03 -8.87
CA GLN A 47 -10.58 -12.51 -8.64
C GLN A 47 -9.75 -11.49 -7.85
N TYR A 48 -9.86 -10.20 -8.20
CA TYR A 48 -9.19 -9.14 -7.46
C TYR A 48 -9.60 -9.12 -5.98
N TRP A 49 -10.91 -9.24 -5.70
CA TRP A 49 -11.44 -9.27 -4.34
C TRP A 49 -10.91 -10.46 -3.53
N GLU A 50 -10.97 -11.66 -4.09
CA GLU A 50 -10.47 -12.87 -3.44
C GLU A 50 -8.97 -12.78 -3.14
N ASN A 51 -8.18 -12.36 -4.14
CA ASN A 51 -6.73 -12.16 -4.00
C ASN A 51 -6.40 -11.10 -2.94
N ARG A 52 -7.20 -10.03 -2.85
CA ARG A 52 -7.04 -8.99 -1.84
C ARG A 52 -7.28 -9.52 -0.45
N LEU A 53 -8.37 -10.27 -0.23
CA LEU A 53 -8.68 -10.87 1.07
C LEU A 53 -7.60 -11.88 1.48
N GLU A 54 -7.10 -12.68 0.54
CA GLU A 54 -6.00 -13.62 0.79
C GLU A 54 -4.72 -12.87 1.19
N ALA A 55 -4.33 -11.87 0.40
CA ALA A 55 -3.14 -11.05 0.67
C ALA A 55 -3.25 -10.33 2.02
N GLU A 56 -4.37 -9.69 2.34
CA GLU A 56 -4.58 -9.00 3.62
C GLU A 56 -4.48 -9.95 4.82
N ASN A 57 -5.04 -11.17 4.70
CA ASN A 57 -4.91 -12.18 5.75
C ASN A 57 -3.45 -12.62 5.94
N TRP A 58 -2.72 -12.87 4.85
CA TRP A 58 -1.29 -13.16 4.89
C TRP A 58 -0.50 -12.03 5.57
N LEU A 59 -0.73 -10.79 5.11
CA LEU A 59 -0.08 -9.57 5.61
C LEU A 59 -0.27 -9.44 7.12
N ARG A 60 -1.52 -9.58 7.57
CA ARG A 60 -1.90 -9.45 8.97
C ARG A 60 -1.23 -10.52 9.85
N ASN A 61 -1.14 -11.75 9.36
CA ASN A 61 -0.50 -12.84 10.09
C ASN A 61 1.01 -12.66 10.17
N ARG A 62 1.67 -12.34 9.04
CA ARG A 62 3.12 -12.07 9.02
C ARG A 62 3.50 -10.87 9.85
N PHE A 63 2.69 -9.82 9.84
CA PHE A 63 2.93 -8.65 10.69
C PHE A 63 2.88 -9.02 12.18
N LYS A 64 1.92 -9.85 12.60
CA LYS A 64 1.86 -10.37 13.98
C LYS A 64 3.05 -11.23 14.36
N GLU A 65 3.52 -12.09 13.46
CA GLU A 65 4.72 -12.91 13.69
C GLU A 65 5.96 -12.04 13.97
N LYS A 66 6.02 -10.85 13.35
CA LYS A 66 7.07 -9.84 13.57
C LYS A 66 6.86 -8.97 14.81
N GLY A 67 5.84 -9.26 15.64
CA GLY A 67 5.51 -8.47 16.84
C GLY A 67 4.56 -7.29 16.60
N GLY A 68 4.03 -7.16 15.38
CA GLY A 68 2.99 -6.21 15.04
C GLY A 68 1.68 -6.45 15.79
N VAL A 69 0.89 -5.39 16.03
CA VAL A 69 -0.39 -5.48 16.73
C VAL A 69 -1.48 -4.83 15.90
N PRO A 70 -1.95 -5.50 14.82
CA PRO A 70 -2.97 -4.94 13.96
C PRO A 70 -4.29 -4.77 14.72
N LYS A 71 -4.70 -3.52 14.90
CA LYS A 71 -5.93 -3.12 15.62
C LYS A 71 -7.15 -3.31 14.75
N ASP A 72 -7.00 -3.04 13.46
CA ASP A 72 -8.05 -3.16 12.46
C ASP A 72 -7.96 -4.48 11.67
N LYS A 73 -9.05 -4.82 10.97
CA LYS A 73 -9.16 -6.07 10.19
C LYS A 73 -8.40 -6.02 8.87
N TYR A 74 -8.38 -4.85 8.24
CA TYR A 74 -7.67 -4.53 7.01
C TYR A 74 -6.84 -3.27 7.26
N PRO A 75 -5.79 -3.00 6.47
CA PRO A 75 -5.00 -1.79 6.63
C PRO A 75 -5.51 -0.63 5.78
N PHE A 76 -5.13 0.60 6.16
CA PHE A 76 -5.06 1.71 5.22
C PHE A 76 -3.73 1.68 4.47
N TYR A 77 -3.82 1.77 3.15
CA TYR A 77 -2.69 1.66 2.25
C TYR A 77 -2.03 3.02 2.02
N SER A 78 -0.71 3.06 2.08
CA SER A 78 0.12 4.24 1.82
C SER A 78 1.43 3.80 1.16
N VAL A 79 2.26 4.76 0.77
CA VAL A 79 3.61 4.53 0.23
C VAL A 79 4.66 5.07 1.20
N LEU A 80 5.79 4.38 1.36
CA LEU A 80 6.94 4.93 2.06
C LEU A 80 7.55 6.10 1.30
N GLY A 81 7.61 7.29 1.91
CA GLY A 81 8.03 8.50 1.21
C GLY A 81 7.00 8.90 0.15
N THR A 82 7.44 9.03 -1.10
CA THR A 82 6.60 9.36 -2.27
C THR A 82 6.64 8.23 -3.30
N ALA A 83 5.62 8.17 -4.16
CA ALA A 83 5.61 7.34 -5.36
C ALA A 83 5.69 8.25 -6.58
N ASP A 84 6.91 8.52 -7.06
CA ASP A 84 7.14 9.38 -8.22
C ASP A 84 6.37 8.87 -9.45
N TRP A 85 6.21 7.55 -9.59
CA TRP A 85 5.38 6.97 -10.65
C TRP A 85 3.93 7.46 -10.59
N ILE A 86 3.30 7.46 -9.41
CA ILE A 86 1.89 7.89 -9.23
C ILE A 86 1.77 9.39 -9.50
N GLU A 87 2.70 10.19 -8.98
CA GLU A 87 2.68 11.65 -9.14
C GLU A 87 2.91 12.05 -10.61
N ASN A 88 3.87 11.41 -11.29
CA ASN A 88 4.13 11.63 -12.71
C ASN A 88 2.97 11.16 -13.60
N TYR A 89 2.38 9.99 -13.28
CA TYR A 89 1.22 9.48 -14.00
C TYR A 89 0.03 10.44 -13.85
N ALA A 90 -0.24 10.90 -12.64
CA ALA A 90 -1.32 11.85 -12.39
C ALA A 90 -1.12 13.18 -13.12
N SER A 91 0.09 13.73 -13.06
CA SER A 91 0.47 14.97 -13.77
C SER A 91 0.31 14.84 -15.29
N SER A 92 0.78 13.73 -15.87
CA SER A 92 0.76 13.53 -17.33
C SER A 92 -0.63 13.21 -17.89
N THR A 93 -1.52 12.62 -17.11
CA THR A 93 -2.87 12.22 -17.54
C THR A 93 -3.97 13.17 -17.08
N GLY A 94 -3.67 14.11 -16.18
CA GLY A 94 -4.67 14.95 -15.53
C GLY A 94 -5.54 14.19 -14.53
N LEU A 95 -5.10 13.00 -14.08
CA LEU A 95 -5.82 12.23 -13.06
C LEU A 95 -5.84 13.02 -11.74
N ASN A 96 -7.03 13.20 -11.19
CA ASN A 96 -7.18 13.85 -9.89
C ASN A 96 -6.66 12.94 -8.76
N VAL A 97 -5.52 13.32 -8.18
CA VAL A 97 -4.91 12.63 -7.05
C VAL A 97 -4.59 13.66 -5.96
N ASN A 98 -5.17 13.46 -4.79
CA ASN A 98 -4.80 14.12 -3.56
C ASN A 98 -3.83 13.22 -2.78
N PHE A 99 -3.08 13.85 -1.87
CA PHE A 99 -2.14 13.14 -1.01
C PHE A 99 -2.23 13.63 0.44
N LEU A 100 -1.95 12.72 1.37
CA LEU A 100 -1.77 13.03 2.78
C LEU A 100 -0.44 12.45 3.23
N ARG A 101 0.50 13.33 3.60
CA ARG A 101 1.79 12.93 4.17
C ARG A 101 1.65 12.76 5.68
N ILE A 102 1.82 11.54 6.15
CA ILE A 102 1.67 11.16 7.55
C ILE A 102 3.07 10.89 8.12
N PRO A 103 3.53 11.64 9.13
CA PRO A 103 4.84 11.42 9.73
C PRO A 103 4.96 10.01 10.31
N LEU A 104 6.06 9.31 10.04
CA LEU A 104 6.30 7.98 10.59
C LEU A 104 6.47 8.00 12.12
N SER A 105 6.82 9.15 12.69
CA SER A 105 7.00 9.34 14.13
C SER A 105 5.73 9.16 14.96
N ILE A 106 4.54 9.20 14.35
CA ILE A 106 3.27 8.95 15.07
C ILE A 106 2.95 7.46 15.22
N PHE A 107 3.67 6.60 14.50
CA PHE A 107 3.47 5.15 14.52
C PHE A 107 4.57 4.46 15.34
N SER A 108 4.19 3.41 16.05
CA SER A 108 5.15 2.45 16.61
C SER A 108 5.38 1.28 15.66
N GLU A 109 6.34 0.41 15.97
CA GLU A 109 6.55 -0.85 15.23
C GLU A 109 5.31 -1.77 15.20
N LYS A 110 4.34 -1.51 16.09
CA LYS A 110 3.12 -2.29 16.23
C LYS A 110 1.99 -1.83 15.33
N ASP A 111 2.09 -0.64 14.74
CA ASP A 111 0.98 0.03 14.05
C ASP A 111 1.09 -0.03 12.52
N VAL A 112 2.30 -0.20 11.97
CA VAL A 112 2.55 -0.14 10.52
C VAL A 112 3.47 -1.27 10.08
N SER A 113 3.10 -1.91 8.97
CA SER A 113 3.95 -2.85 8.25
C SER A 113 4.28 -2.34 6.85
N PHE A 114 5.19 -3.02 6.17
CA PHE A 114 5.57 -2.67 4.82
C PHE A 114 5.84 -3.90 3.95
N THR A 115 5.67 -3.73 2.64
CA THR A 115 6.03 -4.73 1.61
C THR A 115 6.75 -4.06 0.45
N LEU A 116 7.49 -4.87 -0.32
CA LEU A 116 8.08 -4.46 -1.59
C LEU A 116 7.68 -5.49 -2.67
N PRO A 117 6.99 -5.08 -3.75
CA PRO A 117 6.25 -3.82 -3.93
C PRO A 117 4.92 -3.83 -3.16
N ASP A 118 3.79 -3.53 -3.79
CA ASP A 118 2.47 -3.69 -3.16
C ASP A 118 2.27 -5.11 -2.64
N SER A 119 1.43 -5.23 -1.62
CA SER A 119 1.29 -6.48 -0.88
C SER A 119 0.69 -7.62 -1.67
N MET A 120 -0.17 -7.37 -2.67
CA MET A 120 -0.72 -8.43 -3.51
C MET A 120 0.38 -9.02 -4.39
N VAL A 121 1.16 -8.15 -5.04
CA VAL A 121 2.31 -8.58 -5.86
C VAL A 121 3.38 -9.24 -4.99
N SER A 122 3.73 -8.65 -3.84
CA SER A 122 4.72 -9.23 -2.94
C SER A 122 4.29 -10.61 -2.43
N PHE A 123 3.00 -10.78 -2.10
CA PHE A 123 2.44 -12.07 -1.70
C PHE A 123 2.58 -13.12 -2.81
N TRP A 124 2.19 -12.79 -4.05
CA TRP A 124 2.32 -13.69 -5.20
C TRP A 124 3.78 -14.05 -5.50
N MET A 125 4.69 -13.06 -5.46
CA MET A 125 6.12 -13.32 -5.66
C MET A 125 6.69 -14.24 -4.58
N GLY A 126 6.23 -14.13 -3.33
CA GLY A 126 6.61 -15.04 -2.25
C GLY A 126 6.12 -16.48 -2.45
N ARG A 127 4.93 -16.64 -3.02
CA ARG A 127 4.31 -17.93 -3.32
C ARG A 127 4.97 -18.60 -4.53
N ASP A 128 5.05 -17.89 -5.64
CA ASP A 128 5.37 -18.44 -6.96
C ASP A 128 6.88 -18.35 -7.27
N LYS A 129 7.60 -17.45 -6.59
CA LYS A 129 9.06 -17.27 -6.67
C LYS A 129 9.59 -17.22 -8.12
N PRO A 130 9.09 -16.29 -8.95
CA PRO A 130 9.49 -16.20 -10.36
C PRO A 130 10.99 -15.89 -10.49
N GLU A 131 11.72 -16.69 -11.27
CA GLU A 131 13.19 -16.63 -11.35
C GLU A 131 13.74 -15.27 -11.78
N GLU A 132 13.02 -14.55 -12.65
CA GLU A 132 13.47 -13.28 -13.24
C GLU A 132 13.54 -12.12 -12.23
N TYR A 133 12.61 -12.09 -11.25
CA TYR A 133 12.44 -10.96 -10.34
C TYR A 133 12.51 -11.34 -8.86
N TYR A 134 12.43 -12.64 -8.52
CA TYR A 134 12.33 -13.04 -7.12
C TYR A 134 13.64 -12.81 -6.35
N ASN A 135 13.54 -12.03 -5.28
CA ASN A 135 14.62 -11.82 -4.33
C ASN A 135 14.08 -12.10 -2.94
N ALA A 136 14.52 -13.21 -2.33
CA ALA A 136 14.03 -13.66 -1.03
C ALA A 136 14.28 -12.65 0.12
N LYS A 137 15.19 -11.68 -0.07
CA LYS A 137 15.42 -10.59 0.88
C LYS A 137 14.26 -9.58 0.91
N TYR A 138 13.53 -9.43 -0.19
CA TYR A 138 12.54 -8.36 -0.36
C TYR A 138 11.13 -8.88 -0.64
N HIS A 139 11.00 -9.88 -1.51
CA HIS A 139 9.72 -10.34 -2.04
C HIS A 139 9.12 -11.44 -1.15
N GLY A 140 7.80 -11.38 -0.94
CA GLY A 140 7.13 -12.29 -0.01
C GLY A 140 7.48 -12.06 1.46
N GLN A 141 8.00 -10.88 1.78
CA GLN A 141 8.35 -10.47 3.14
C GLN A 141 7.45 -9.34 3.61
N VAL A 142 7.11 -9.37 4.90
CA VAL A 142 6.48 -8.25 5.60
C VAL A 142 7.49 -7.69 6.57
N PHE A 143 7.73 -6.38 6.46
CA PHE A 143 8.71 -5.66 7.24
C PHE A 143 8.03 -4.80 8.30
N ILE A 144 8.67 -4.67 9.46
CA ILE A 144 8.31 -3.67 10.47
C ILE A 144 9.09 -2.37 10.27
N LEU A 145 8.71 -1.33 11.00
CA LEU A 145 9.26 0.01 10.85
C LEU A 145 10.79 0.10 10.94
N SER A 146 11.41 -0.57 11.92
CA SER A 146 12.88 -0.57 12.03
C SER A 146 13.57 -1.31 10.90
N GLU A 147 13.03 -2.46 10.49
CA GLU A 147 13.52 -3.22 9.34
C GLU A 147 13.51 -2.35 8.09
N VAL A 148 12.40 -1.70 7.76
CA VAL A 148 12.31 -0.78 6.61
C VAL A 148 13.26 0.40 6.73
N LYS A 149 13.37 1.03 7.90
CA LYS A 149 14.31 2.16 8.11
C LYS A 149 15.76 1.76 7.90
N SER A 150 16.13 0.52 8.22
CA SER A 150 17.48 0.00 8.03
C SER A 150 17.73 -0.52 6.61
N MET A 151 16.70 -1.10 5.98
CA MET A 151 16.82 -1.79 4.70
C MET A 151 16.63 -0.87 3.51
N MET A 152 15.69 0.08 3.57
CA MET A 152 15.36 0.94 2.44
C MET A 152 16.33 2.12 2.39
N THR A 153 17.27 2.05 1.45
CA THR A 153 18.21 3.13 1.13
C THR A 153 17.72 3.91 -0.09
N THR A 154 18.27 5.10 -0.32
CA THR A 154 18.01 5.86 -1.54
C THR A 154 18.33 5.05 -2.80
N ASP A 155 19.42 4.26 -2.78
CA ASP A 155 19.80 3.41 -3.91
C ASP A 155 18.76 2.31 -4.18
N ILE A 156 18.18 1.71 -3.14
CA ILE A 156 17.11 0.72 -3.32
C ILE A 156 15.85 1.39 -3.86
N MET A 157 15.45 2.53 -3.31
CA MET A 157 14.27 3.26 -3.78
C MET A 157 14.39 3.73 -5.24
N ASN A 158 15.59 4.12 -5.67
CA ASN A 158 15.85 4.52 -7.05
C ASN A 158 15.86 3.34 -8.04
N ASN A 159 15.98 2.11 -7.55
CA ASN A 159 16.08 0.90 -8.38
C ASN A 159 14.85 -0.02 -8.28
N LEU A 160 13.75 0.41 -7.63
CA LEU A 160 12.57 -0.45 -7.40
C LEU A 160 11.99 -1.04 -8.68
N GLU A 161 11.96 -0.28 -9.78
CA GLU A 161 11.42 -0.76 -11.06
C GLU A 161 12.19 -1.98 -11.60
N SER A 162 13.50 -2.06 -11.35
CA SER A 162 14.32 -3.21 -11.75
C SER A 162 14.11 -4.45 -10.87
N MET A 163 13.44 -4.28 -9.73
CA MET A 163 13.24 -5.34 -8.73
C MET A 163 11.85 -5.99 -8.84
N ILE A 164 10.98 -5.51 -9.72
CA ILE A 164 9.57 -5.91 -9.77
C ILE A 164 9.17 -6.29 -11.20
N PRO A 165 8.11 -7.11 -11.37
CA PRO A 165 7.61 -7.45 -12.70
C PRO A 165 7.21 -6.19 -13.47
N LYS A 166 7.51 -6.17 -14.77
CA LYS A 166 7.11 -5.07 -15.67
C LYS A 166 5.61 -4.82 -15.60
N GLY A 167 5.23 -3.55 -15.51
CA GLY A 167 3.83 -3.12 -15.35
C GLY A 167 3.38 -2.98 -13.90
N THR A 168 4.19 -3.43 -12.93
CA THR A 168 3.97 -3.12 -11.51
C THR A 168 4.39 -1.68 -11.22
N ILE A 169 3.65 -0.99 -10.35
CA ILE A 169 4.01 0.35 -9.92
C ILE A 169 5.16 0.26 -8.88
N PRO A 170 6.30 0.94 -9.10
CA PRO A 170 7.48 0.82 -8.25
C PRO A 170 7.37 1.66 -6.97
N TYR A 171 6.84 1.07 -5.91
CA TYR A 171 6.84 1.66 -4.56
C TYR A 171 7.01 0.62 -3.46
N VAL A 172 7.46 1.08 -2.30
CA VAL A 172 7.36 0.33 -1.04
C VAL A 172 6.03 0.68 -0.40
N GLU A 173 5.15 -0.31 -0.27
CA GLU A 173 3.83 -0.12 0.33
C GLU A 173 3.94 -0.10 1.84
N ALA A 174 3.23 0.82 2.47
CA ALA A 174 3.03 0.91 3.90
C ALA A 174 1.57 0.55 4.22
N GLN A 175 1.38 -0.38 5.15
CA GLN A 175 0.07 -0.82 5.61
C GLN A 175 -0.15 -0.34 7.04
N ILE A 176 -1.05 0.62 7.22
CA ILE A 176 -1.41 1.19 8.52
C ILE A 176 -2.51 0.32 9.15
N TRP A 177 -2.20 -0.35 10.25
CA TRP A 177 -3.09 -1.28 10.94
C TRP A 177 -3.80 -0.69 12.17
N ASN A 178 -3.57 0.60 12.43
CA ASN A 178 -4.21 1.36 13.47
C ASN A 178 -4.87 2.58 12.84
N HIS A 179 -6.12 2.41 12.41
CA HIS A 179 -6.89 3.44 11.71
C HIS A 179 -7.09 4.69 12.56
N GLU A 180 -7.23 4.53 13.88
CA GLU A 180 -7.41 5.64 14.81
C GLU A 180 -6.26 6.65 14.73
N ILE A 181 -5.00 6.18 14.67
CA ILE A 181 -3.83 7.06 14.57
C ILE A 181 -3.89 7.89 13.27
N ALA A 182 -4.17 7.25 12.14
CA ALA A 182 -4.23 7.92 10.83
C ALA A 182 -5.41 8.91 10.74
N MET A 183 -6.59 8.51 11.23
CA MET A 183 -7.79 9.35 11.24
C MET A 183 -7.64 10.55 12.16
N ASN A 184 -7.06 10.37 13.35
CA ASN A 184 -6.79 11.47 14.28
C ASN A 184 -5.81 12.48 13.68
N PHE A 185 -4.76 12.00 13.01
CA PHE A 185 -3.83 12.87 12.28
C PHE A 185 -4.55 13.70 11.21
N TYR A 186 -5.36 13.06 10.36
CA TYR A 186 -6.12 13.75 9.31
C TYR A 186 -7.12 14.78 9.85
N ASN A 187 -7.89 14.42 10.88
CA ASN A 187 -8.86 15.33 11.50
C ASN A 187 -8.19 16.57 12.10
N ASN A 188 -7.03 16.40 12.74
CA ASN A 188 -6.26 17.52 13.29
C ASN A 188 -5.73 18.45 12.19
N GLN A 189 -5.29 17.91 11.04
CA GLN A 189 -4.91 18.74 9.88
C GLN A 189 -6.10 19.55 9.36
N MET A 190 -7.29 18.94 9.27
CA MET A 190 -8.50 19.61 8.80
C MET A 190 -9.02 20.68 9.77
N LEU A 191 -8.80 20.52 11.07
CA LEU A 191 -9.11 21.55 12.07
C LEU A 191 -8.18 22.76 11.95
N ASN A 192 -6.89 22.55 11.64
CA ASN A 192 -5.92 23.63 11.49
C ASN A 192 -6.08 24.43 10.18
N LEU A 193 -6.89 23.94 9.24
CA LEU A 193 -7.22 24.61 7.98
C LEU A 193 -8.50 25.48 8.07
N LYS A 194 -9.20 25.45 9.20
CA LYS A 194 -10.39 26.27 9.49
C LYS A 194 -10.03 27.46 10.37
#